data_AF-A0A2M7AM69-F1
#
_entry.id   AF-A0A2M7AM69-F1
#
_cell.length_a   1.000
_cell.length_b   1.000
_cell.length_c   1.000
_cell.angle_alpha   90.00
_cell.angle_beta   90.00
_cell.angle_gamma   90.00
#
_symmetry.space_group_name_H-M   'P 1'
#
loop_
_entity.id
_entity.type
_entity.pdbx_description
1 polymer ?
#
loop_
_entity_poly.entity_id
_entity_poly.type
_entity_poly.pdbx_seq_one_letter_code
_entity_poly.pdbx_strand_id
1 'polypeptide(L)'
;MNYQKYSPKRPIKSFQDLEVYQTVVNGAAEIFNRCREDMAAKTTEAVTESQSKAPLAVEEDELITELKGKIRRNLLECVLALPGQIARAHSLRFSELAQALRLLDEAMLQCNCAVVYLEQYRDLANHKVELEFFERQARKYLTVRWKIMHLLRSWQKFAEIQKP
;
A
#
# COMPACT_ATOMS: atom_id res chain seq x y z
N MET A 1 -1.86 10.35 36.89
CA MET A 1 -1.27 10.29 35.53
C MET A 1 -0.14 9.27 35.55
N ASN A 2 -0.29 8.14 34.87
CA ASN A 2 0.74 7.10 34.80
C ASN A 2 1.73 7.47 33.68
N TYR A 3 2.85 8.09 34.02
CA TYR A 3 3.92 8.32 33.05
C TYR A 3 4.63 7.00 32.81
N GLN A 4 4.37 6.37 31.67
CA GLN A 4 5.16 5.23 31.22
C GLN A 4 6.61 5.67 31.09
N LYS A 5 7.49 4.98 31.83
CA LYS A 5 8.94 5.24 31.86
C LYS A 5 9.47 5.09 30.42
N TYR A 6 9.98 6.19 29.86
CA TYR A 6 10.56 6.16 28.51
C TYR A 6 11.78 5.24 28.49
N SER A 7 11.65 4.09 27.84
CA SER A 7 12.77 3.23 27.53
C SER A 7 13.15 3.46 26.07
N PRO A 8 14.40 3.84 25.76
CA PRO A 8 14.80 4.14 24.40
C PRO A 8 14.59 2.92 23.52
N LYS A 9 13.85 3.10 22.41
CA LYS A 9 13.69 2.07 21.39
C LYS A 9 15.07 1.66 20.85
N ARG A 10 15.18 0.42 20.36
CA ARG A 10 16.43 -0.07 19.74
C ARG A 10 16.89 0.90 18.65
N PRO A 11 18.21 1.15 18.52
CA PRO A 11 18.73 1.99 17.45
C PRO A 11 18.35 1.45 16.07
N ILE A 12 17.88 2.33 15.19
CA ILE A 12 17.60 2.02 13.79
C ILE A 12 18.94 1.88 13.06
N LYS A 13 19.27 0.67 12.62
CA LYS A 13 20.51 0.38 11.88
C LYS A 13 20.24 0.21 10.39
N SER A 14 19.08 -0.33 10.05
CA SER A 14 18.65 -0.62 8.68
C SER A 14 17.29 0.01 8.39
N PHE A 15 17.00 0.25 7.11
CA PHE A 15 15.65 0.63 6.68
C PHE A 15 14.61 -0.44 7.06
N GLN A 16 15.05 -1.69 7.22
CA GLN A 16 14.21 -2.80 7.67
C GLN A 16 13.73 -2.64 9.11
N ASP A 17 14.40 -1.82 9.92
CA ASP A 17 13.99 -1.51 11.29
C ASP A 17 12.89 -0.42 11.34
N LEU A 18 12.62 0.26 10.22
CA LEU A 18 11.57 1.27 10.15
C LEU A 18 10.19 0.60 10.19
N GLU A 19 9.38 0.99 11.17
CA GLU A 19 8.00 0.52 11.29
C GLU A 19 7.19 0.78 10.00
N VAL A 20 7.41 1.95 9.38
CA VAL A 20 6.76 2.31 8.11
C VAL A 20 7.12 1.32 6.99
N TYR A 21 8.37 0.87 6.92
CA TYR A 21 8.83 -0.11 5.93
C TYR A 21 8.17 -1.47 6.16
N GLN A 22 8.23 -1.98 7.39
CA GLN A 22 7.64 -3.28 7.74
C GLN A 22 6.13 -3.30 7.46
N THR A 23 5.44 -2.21 7.80
CA THR A 23 3.99 -2.10 7.60
C THR A 23 3.61 -2.09 6.12
N VAL A 24 4.34 -1.35 5.26
CA VAL A 24 4.01 -1.32 3.82
C VAL A 24 4.34 -2.62 3.11
N VAL A 25 5.42 -3.31 3.50
CA VAL A 25 5.76 -4.61 2.91
C VAL A 25 4.67 -5.63 3.22
N ASN A 26 4.24 -5.69 4.48
CA ASN A 26 3.17 -6.61 4.90
C ASN A 26 1.84 -6.24 4.22
N GLY A 27 1.48 -4.95 4.19
CA GLY A 27 0.28 -4.47 3.51
C GLY A 27 0.26 -4.79 2.02
N ALA A 28 1.38 -4.59 1.32
CA ALA A 28 1.50 -4.90 -0.09
C ALA A 28 1.38 -6.40 -0.36
N ALA A 29 1.99 -7.25 0.47
CA ALA A 29 1.87 -8.70 0.35
C ALA A 29 0.43 -9.18 0.60
N GLU A 30 -0.26 -8.64 1.61
CA GLU A 30 -1.66 -8.95 1.90
C GLU A 30 -2.56 -8.58 0.70
N ILE A 31 -2.39 -7.38 0.13
CA ILE A 31 -3.16 -6.92 -1.04
C ILE A 31 -2.87 -7.79 -2.26
N PHE A 32 -1.59 -8.05 -2.55
CA PHE A 32 -1.20 -8.88 -3.68
C PHE A 32 -1.82 -10.28 -3.62
N ASN A 33 -1.70 -10.94 -2.47
CA ASN A 33 -2.26 -12.29 -2.28
C ASN A 33 -3.78 -12.26 -2.41
N ARG A 34 -4.44 -11.23 -1.88
CA ARG A 34 -5.89 -11.10 -1.97
C ARG A 34 -6.38 -10.85 -3.39
N CYS A 35 -5.72 -10.00 -4.17
CA CYS A 35 -6.01 -9.82 -5.60
C CYS A 35 -5.80 -11.13 -6.38
N ARG A 36 -4.76 -11.91 -6.05
CA ARG A 36 -4.51 -13.21 -6.68
C ARG A 36 -5.63 -14.21 -6.38
N GLU A 37 -6.09 -14.28 -5.12
CA GLU A 37 -7.18 -15.17 -4.69
C GLU A 37 -8.51 -14.83 -5.38
N ASP A 38 -8.85 -13.54 -5.47
CA ASP A 38 -10.05 -13.05 -6.16
C ASP A 38 -10.06 -13.46 -7.65
N MET A 39 -8.91 -13.37 -8.31
CA MET A 39 -8.75 -13.80 -9.72
C MET A 39 -8.87 -15.31 -9.90
N ALA A 40 -8.31 -16.10 -8.97
CA ALA A 40 -8.45 -17.55 -9.00
C ALA A 40 -9.91 -17.98 -8.82
N ALA A 41 -10.65 -17.30 -7.92
CA ALA A 41 -12.06 -17.58 -7.69
C ALA A 41 -12.94 -17.30 -8.91
N LYS A 42 -12.70 -16.19 -9.65
CA LYS A 42 -13.41 -15.88 -10.90
C LYS A 42 -13.22 -16.98 -11.97
N THR A 43 -12.02 -17.58 -12.03
CA THR A 43 -11.72 -18.66 -12.98
C THR A 43 -12.48 -19.94 -12.64
N THR A 44 -12.56 -20.29 -11.35
CA THR A 44 -13.29 -21.49 -10.91
C THR A 44 -14.79 -21.36 -11.15
N GLU A 45 -15.39 -20.19 -10.89
CA GLU A 45 -16.83 -19.95 -11.09
C GLU A 45 -17.25 -20.08 -12.56
N ALA A 46 -16.46 -19.50 -13.48
CA ALA A 46 -16.69 -19.60 -14.92
C ALA A 46 -16.70 -21.06 -15.43
N VAL A 47 -15.88 -21.95 -14.85
CA VAL A 47 -15.81 -23.37 -15.23
C VAL A 47 -17.03 -24.15 -14.71
N THR A 48 -17.52 -23.83 -13.52
CA THR A 48 -18.70 -24.48 -12.91
C THR A 48 -20.04 -24.02 -13.51
N GLU A 49 -20.20 -22.74 -13.88
CA GLU A 49 -21.44 -22.23 -14.49
C GLU A 49 -21.65 -22.74 -15.93
N SER A 50 -20.56 -23.06 -16.62
CA SER A 50 -20.58 -23.65 -17.97
C SER A 50 -21.24 -25.04 -18.05
N GLN A 51 -21.57 -25.68 -16.92
CA GLN A 51 -22.16 -27.03 -16.88
C GLN A 51 -23.66 -27.07 -16.50
N SER A 52 -24.36 -25.95 -16.18
CA SER A 52 -25.75 -26.07 -15.69
C SER A 52 -26.83 -25.07 -16.09
N LYS A 53 -26.60 -23.94 -16.79
CA LYS A 53 -27.72 -23.05 -17.20
C LYS A 53 -27.48 -22.26 -18.50
N ALA A 54 -28.52 -22.20 -19.34
CA ALA A 54 -28.57 -21.38 -20.56
C ALA A 54 -28.40 -19.87 -20.23
N PRO A 55 -27.69 -19.09 -21.07
CA PRO A 55 -27.12 -17.82 -20.64
C PRO A 55 -28.09 -16.65 -20.82
N LEU A 56 -28.43 -16.01 -19.70
CA LEU A 56 -28.66 -14.56 -19.62
C LEU A 56 -27.37 -13.88 -19.11
N ALA A 57 -26.21 -14.42 -19.51
CA ALA A 57 -24.94 -13.76 -19.29
C ALA A 57 -24.93 -12.53 -20.21
N VAL A 58 -25.15 -11.36 -19.62
CA VAL A 58 -24.76 -10.11 -20.26
C VAL A 58 -23.26 -10.25 -20.48
N GLU A 59 -22.83 -10.40 -21.74
CA GLU A 59 -21.41 -10.39 -22.09
C GLU A 59 -20.81 -9.15 -21.45
N GLU A 60 -19.95 -9.31 -20.44
CA GLU A 60 -19.21 -8.19 -19.87
C GLU A 60 -18.45 -7.57 -21.04
N ASP A 61 -18.78 -6.31 -21.38
CA ASP A 61 -18.10 -5.53 -22.39
C ASP A 61 -16.57 -5.67 -22.19
N GLU A 62 -15.84 -6.01 -23.25
CA GLU A 62 -14.39 -6.17 -23.24
C GLU A 62 -13.71 -4.96 -22.58
N LEU A 63 -14.25 -3.76 -22.83
CA LEU A 63 -13.80 -2.51 -22.22
C LEU A 63 -13.93 -2.52 -20.69
N ILE A 64 -15.04 -3.03 -20.14
CA ILE A 64 -15.26 -3.11 -18.69
C ILE A 64 -14.23 -4.06 -18.07
N THR A 65 -13.97 -5.19 -18.71
CA THR A 65 -12.95 -6.15 -18.25
C THR A 65 -11.56 -5.53 -18.24
N GLU A 66 -11.21 -4.78 -19.29
CA GLU A 66 -9.93 -4.05 -19.37
C GLU A 66 -9.81 -3.01 -18.24
N LEU A 67 -10.85 -2.20 -18.01
CA LEU A 67 -10.87 -1.16 -16.99
C LEU A 67 -10.72 -1.74 -15.57
N LYS A 68 -11.42 -2.85 -15.26
CA LYS A 68 -11.23 -3.58 -14.00
C LYS A 68 -9.79 -4.08 -13.85
N GLY A 69 -9.19 -4.57 -14.94
CA GLY A 69 -7.79 -4.97 -14.99
C GLY A 69 -6.83 -3.81 -14.71
N LYS A 70 -7.12 -2.61 -15.24
CA LYS A 70 -6.34 -1.39 -15.01
C LYS A 70 -6.41 -0.92 -13.56
N ILE A 71 -7.59 -0.92 -12.94
CA ILE A 71 -7.76 -0.58 -11.51
C ILE A 71 -6.87 -1.47 -10.64
N ARG A 72 -6.93 -2.79 -10.86
CA ARG A 72 -6.08 -3.75 -10.14
C ARG A 72 -4.59 -3.48 -10.33
N ARG A 73 -4.17 -3.20 -11.57
CA ARG A 73 -2.76 -2.93 -11.89
C ARG A 73 -2.27 -1.68 -11.17
N ASN A 74 -3.05 -0.60 -11.22
CA ASN A 74 -2.73 0.65 -10.53
C ASN A 74 -2.62 0.45 -9.01
N LEU A 75 -3.53 -0.33 -8.41
CA LEU A 75 -3.45 -0.68 -6.99
C LEU A 75 -2.12 -1.38 -6.66
N LEU A 76 -1.76 -2.40 -7.44
CA LEU A 76 -0.55 -3.20 -7.20
C LEU A 76 0.72 -2.38 -7.43
N GLU A 77 0.81 -1.61 -8.51
CA GLU A 77 1.94 -0.73 -8.80
C GLU A 77 2.17 0.26 -7.65
N CYS A 78 1.08 0.86 -7.16
CA CYS A 78 1.10 1.81 -6.06
C CYS A 78 1.66 1.19 -4.76
N VAL A 79 1.10 0.06 -4.32
CA VAL A 79 1.50 -0.54 -3.04
C VAL A 79 2.88 -1.20 -3.09
N LEU A 80 3.30 -1.73 -4.25
CA LEU A 80 4.61 -2.36 -4.43
C LEU A 80 5.75 -1.35 -4.59
N ALA A 81 5.46 -0.10 -4.97
CA ALA A 81 6.47 0.96 -5.06
C ALA A 81 6.97 1.44 -3.67
N LEU A 82 6.07 1.44 -2.67
CA LEU A 82 6.31 2.02 -1.34
C LEU A 82 7.56 1.48 -0.61
N PRO A 83 7.77 0.15 -0.48
CA PRO A 83 8.98 -0.37 0.16
C PRO A 83 10.27 0.14 -0.47
N GLY A 84 10.31 0.19 -1.81
CA GLY A 84 11.47 0.65 -2.56
C GLY A 84 11.73 2.14 -2.36
N GLN A 85 10.68 2.96 -2.34
CA GLN A 85 10.79 4.40 -2.07
C GLN A 85 11.35 4.67 -0.66
N ILE A 86 10.83 3.97 0.36
CA ILE A 86 11.30 4.12 1.74
C ILE A 86 12.76 3.68 1.89
N ALA A 87 13.13 2.54 1.30
CA ALA A 87 14.51 2.05 1.35
C ALA A 87 15.48 3.04 0.68
N ARG A 88 15.12 3.57 -0.50
CA ARG A 88 15.91 4.58 -1.21
C ARG A 88 16.03 5.88 -0.42
N ALA A 89 14.93 6.36 0.17
CA ALA A 89 14.93 7.55 1.00
C ALA A 89 15.86 7.38 2.20
N HIS A 90 15.79 6.22 2.86
CA HIS A 90 16.67 5.90 3.98
C HIS A 90 18.15 5.92 3.56
N SER A 91 18.52 5.36 2.42
CA SER A 91 19.90 5.38 1.91
C SER A 91 20.44 6.78 1.66
N LEU A 92 19.60 7.72 1.22
CA LEU A 92 19.98 9.08 0.85
C LEU A 92 19.91 10.09 1.99
N ARG A 93 19.37 9.72 3.16
CA ARG A 93 19.00 10.65 4.24
C ARG A 93 20.13 11.51 4.80
N PHE A 94 21.39 11.09 4.64
CA PHE A 94 22.57 11.82 5.12
C PHE A 94 23.37 12.51 4.01
N SER A 95 23.33 11.98 2.78
CA SER A 95 24.09 12.54 1.65
C SER A 95 23.27 13.54 0.84
N GLU A 96 22.02 13.20 0.55
CA GLU A 96 21.14 13.92 -0.39
C GLU A 96 19.78 14.16 0.26
N LEU A 97 19.76 14.89 1.38
CA LEU A 97 18.56 15.05 2.22
C LEU A 97 17.34 15.50 1.39
N ALA A 98 17.49 16.50 0.52
CA ALA A 98 16.38 16.98 -0.31
C ALA A 98 15.79 15.88 -1.21
N GLN A 99 16.61 14.98 -1.73
CA GLN A 99 16.14 13.82 -2.51
C GLN A 99 15.48 12.77 -1.60
N ALA A 100 16.02 12.52 -0.41
CA ALA A 100 15.41 11.64 0.57
C ALA A 100 14.01 12.11 0.99
N LEU A 101 13.84 13.41 1.26
CA LEU A 101 12.53 13.97 1.63
C LEU A 101 11.53 13.86 0.49
N ARG A 102 11.94 14.16 -0.76
CA ARG A 102 11.08 13.98 -1.95
C ARG A 102 10.60 12.54 -2.12
N LEU A 103 11.45 11.56 -1.84
CA LEU A 103 11.05 10.14 -1.89
C LEU A 103 10.04 9.79 -0.80
N LEU A 104 10.13 10.40 0.39
CA LEU A 104 9.13 10.24 1.45
C LEU A 104 7.82 10.96 1.10
N ASP A 105 7.87 12.14 0.47
CA ASP A 105 6.68 12.83 -0.03
C ASP A 105 5.96 12.01 -1.09
N GLU A 106 6.70 11.45 -2.04
CA GLU A 106 6.17 10.53 -3.04
C GLU A 106 5.55 9.28 -2.38
N ALA A 107 6.19 8.71 -1.36
CA ALA A 107 5.62 7.59 -0.61
C ALA A 107 4.31 7.97 0.11
N MET A 108 4.18 9.20 0.62
CA MET A 108 2.91 9.69 1.18
C MET A 108 1.82 9.86 0.13
N LEU A 109 2.19 10.33 -1.08
CA LEU A 109 1.27 10.39 -2.21
C LEU A 109 0.78 8.99 -2.59
N GLN A 110 1.69 8.03 -2.72
CA GLN A 110 1.33 6.64 -3.03
C GLN A 110 0.44 6.03 -1.94
N CYS A 111 0.64 6.35 -0.65
CA CYS A 111 -0.28 5.90 0.39
C CYS A 111 -1.73 6.40 0.16
N ASN A 112 -1.91 7.64 -0.31
CA ASN A 112 -3.24 8.15 -0.65
C ASN A 112 -3.80 7.48 -1.92
N CYS A 113 -2.97 7.31 -2.95
CA CYS A 113 -3.36 6.60 -4.16
C CYS A 113 -3.78 5.16 -3.87
N ALA A 114 -3.10 4.47 -2.95
CA ALA A 114 -3.45 3.12 -2.54
C ALA A 114 -4.87 3.06 -1.95
N VAL A 115 -5.27 4.05 -1.14
CA VAL A 115 -6.64 4.14 -0.60
C VAL A 115 -7.65 4.29 -1.73
N VAL A 116 -7.42 5.22 -2.66
CA VAL A 116 -8.30 5.44 -3.82
C VAL A 116 -8.44 4.16 -4.65
N TYR A 117 -7.32 3.49 -4.96
CA TYR A 117 -7.36 2.27 -5.75
C TYR A 117 -7.94 1.07 -4.99
N LEU A 118 -7.83 1.02 -3.66
CA LEU A 118 -8.52 0.03 -2.83
C LEU A 118 -10.04 0.22 -2.91
N GLU A 119 -10.53 1.45 -2.83
CA GLU A 119 -11.96 1.77 -2.96
C GLU A 119 -12.48 1.44 -4.35
N GLN A 120 -11.76 1.86 -5.40
CA GLN A 120 -12.09 1.52 -6.78
C GLN A 120 -12.09 0.00 -7.01
N TYR A 121 -11.10 -0.71 -6.49
CA TYR A 121 -11.05 -2.16 -6.62
C TYR A 121 -12.24 -2.80 -5.91
N ARG A 122 -12.50 -2.40 -4.66
CA ARG A 122 -13.63 -2.89 -3.86
C ARG A 122 -14.97 -2.74 -4.58
N ASP A 123 -15.23 -1.57 -5.15
CA ASP A 123 -16.55 -1.24 -5.69
C ASP A 123 -16.75 -1.70 -7.13
N LEU A 124 -15.66 -1.74 -7.92
CA LEU A 124 -15.76 -1.94 -9.37
C LEU A 124 -15.18 -3.26 -9.86
N ALA A 125 -14.19 -3.83 -9.17
CA ALA A 125 -13.40 -4.96 -9.69
C ALA A 125 -13.38 -6.20 -8.78
N ASN A 126 -13.76 -6.05 -7.52
CA ASN A 126 -13.77 -7.10 -6.51
C ASN A 126 -15.00 -8.00 -6.66
N HIS A 127 -14.82 -9.30 -6.46
CA HIS A 127 -15.91 -10.28 -6.55
C HIS A 127 -16.20 -10.95 -5.20
N LYS A 128 -15.15 -11.28 -4.43
CA LYS A 128 -15.30 -12.09 -3.20
C LYS A 128 -14.66 -11.53 -1.94
N VAL A 129 -13.88 -10.46 -2.05
CA VAL A 129 -13.15 -9.94 -0.89
C VAL A 129 -14.10 -9.16 0.00
N GLU A 130 -14.07 -9.46 1.29
CA GLU A 130 -14.93 -8.80 2.29
C GLU A 130 -14.59 -7.32 2.47
N LEU A 131 -15.62 -6.50 2.72
CA LEU A 131 -15.49 -5.05 2.96
C LEU A 131 -14.48 -4.72 4.07
N GLU A 132 -14.46 -5.51 5.15
CA GLU A 132 -13.57 -5.29 6.30
C GLU A 132 -12.09 -5.30 5.91
N PHE A 133 -11.71 -6.13 4.93
CA PHE A 133 -10.35 -6.16 4.41
C PHE A 133 -9.95 -4.79 3.84
N PHE A 134 -10.81 -4.19 3.00
CA PHE A 134 -10.53 -2.91 2.36
C PHE A 134 -10.45 -1.78 3.38
N GLU A 135 -11.40 -1.72 4.32
CA GLU A 135 -11.38 -0.71 5.37
C GLU A 135 -10.11 -0.81 6.23
N ARG A 136 -9.71 -2.03 6.58
CA ARG A 136 -8.48 -2.28 7.35
C ARG A 136 -7.25 -1.85 6.58
N GLN A 137 -7.14 -2.17 5.28
CA GLN A 137 -6.01 -1.71 4.46
C GLN A 137 -6.01 -0.19 4.29
N ALA A 138 -7.17 0.44 4.00
CA ALA A 138 -7.26 1.88 3.85
C ALA A 138 -6.78 2.62 5.12
N ARG A 139 -7.25 2.19 6.30
CA ARG A 139 -6.79 2.74 7.59
C ARG A 139 -5.29 2.50 7.81
N LYS A 140 -4.77 1.34 7.40
CA LYS A 140 -3.33 1.02 7.48
C LYS A 140 -2.51 2.02 6.66
N TYR A 141 -2.86 2.26 5.39
CA TYR A 141 -2.11 3.20 4.54
C TYR A 141 -2.23 4.66 4.99
N LEU A 142 -3.39 5.09 5.50
CA LEU A 142 -3.52 6.42 6.12
C LEU A 142 -2.64 6.58 7.36
N THR A 143 -2.57 5.54 8.20
CA THR A 143 -1.70 5.52 9.39
C THR A 143 -0.22 5.56 9.00
N VAL A 144 0.17 4.75 8.01
CA VAL A 144 1.53 4.74 7.47
C VAL A 144 1.91 6.11 6.92
N ARG A 145 1.04 6.74 6.13
CA ARG A 145 1.28 8.09 5.60
C ARG A 145 1.65 9.07 6.72
N TRP A 146 0.87 9.08 7.79
CA TRP A 146 1.14 9.96 8.93
C TRP A 146 2.49 9.65 9.59
N LYS A 147 2.84 8.37 9.74
CA LYS A 147 4.16 7.96 10.26
C LYS A 147 5.31 8.33 9.33
N ILE A 148 5.12 8.26 8.00
CA ILE A 148 6.10 8.73 7.01
C ILE A 148 6.31 10.24 7.14
N MET A 149 5.24 11.02 7.30
CA MET A 149 5.32 12.47 7.55
C MET A 149 6.15 12.77 8.81
N HIS A 150 5.95 12.00 9.90
CA HIS A 150 6.78 12.15 11.10
C HIS A 150 8.24 11.77 10.91
N LEU A 151 8.50 10.71 10.13
CA LEU A 151 9.86 10.34 9.76
C LEU A 151 10.55 11.46 8.97
N LEU A 152 9.85 12.03 7.99
CA LEU A 152 10.29 13.19 7.20
C LEU A 152 10.64 14.37 8.10
N ARG A 153 9.73 14.78 8.99
CA ARG A 153 9.97 15.88 9.94
C ARG A 153 11.13 15.57 10.88
N SER A 154 11.27 14.32 11.32
CA SER A 154 12.37 13.90 12.17
C SER A 154 13.71 14.07 11.45
N TRP A 155 13.80 13.67 10.18
CA TRP A 155 15.04 13.81 9.39
C TRP A 155 15.38 15.27 9.12
N GLN A 156 14.39 16.12 8.84
CA GLN A 156 14.59 17.58 8.74
C GLN A 156 15.20 18.15 10.02
N LYS A 157 14.61 17.83 11.18
CA LYS A 157 15.09 18.31 12.48
C LYS A 157 16.51 17.83 12.79
N PHE A 158 16.84 16.58 12.48
CA PHE A 158 18.20 16.07 12.67
C PHE A 158 19.22 16.82 11.80
N ALA A 159 18.86 17.14 10.55
CA ALA A 159 19.73 17.89 9.66
C ALA A 159 19.94 19.34 10.12
N GLU A 160 18.92 19.98 10.70
CA GLU A 160 19.05 21.32 11.30
C GLU A 160 20.02 21.33 12.48
N ILE A 161 19.95 20.32 13.35
CA ILE A 161 20.86 20.18 14.50
C ILE A 161 22.31 19.98 14.07
N GLN A 162 22.54 19.35 12.90
CA GLN A 162 23.88 19.08 12.38
C GLN A 162 24.47 20.24 11.55
N LYS A 163 23.75 21.34 11.35
CA LYS A 163 24.34 22.54 10.74
C LYS A 163 25.36 23.15 11.72
N PRO A 164 26.60 23.42 11.26
CA PRO A 164 27.65 24.01 12.09
C PRO A 164 27.29 25.42 12.57
#